data_AF-A0A438DW29-F1
#
_entry.id   AF-A0A438DW29-F1
#
_cell.length_a   1.000
_cell.length_b   1.000
_cell.length_c   1.000
_cell.angle_alpha   90.00
_cell.angle_beta   90.00
_cell.angle_gamma   90.00
#
_symmetry.space_group_name_H-M   'P 1'
#
loop_
_entity.id
_entity.type
_entity.pdbx_description
1 polymer ?
#
loop_
_entity_poly.entity_id
_entity_poly.type
_entity_poly.pdbx_seq_one_letter_code
_entity_poly.pdbx_strand_id
1 'polypeptide(L)'
;MVNADLARIINSDEVQSVVRPIKKEVKRAPMKKNPLKNLNTMLKLNPYAKTARRMALLAEAQRVKAKQEKLDKKRKQIPKEEVAAIKAAGKAWYQTMISDSDYTEFDNFSKWLGVSQ
;
A
#
# COMPACT_ATOMS: atom_id res chain seq x y z
N MET A 1 35.02 3.08 69.11
CA MET A 1 35.96 2.92 67.99
C MET A 1 37.36 2.98 68.57
N VAL A 2 38.12 1.87 68.53
CA VAL A 2 39.48 1.82 69.10
C VAL A 2 40.48 2.57 68.23
N ASN A 3 40.29 2.56 66.89
CA ASN A 3 41.10 3.31 65.94
C ASN A 3 40.21 4.27 65.15
N ALA A 4 40.64 5.53 65.04
CA ALA A 4 39.90 6.58 64.32
C ALA A 4 40.28 6.71 62.83
N ASP A 5 41.35 6.03 62.38
CA ASP A 5 41.79 6.09 60.98
C ASP A 5 40.99 5.13 60.09
N LEU A 6 39.98 5.70 59.43
CA LEU A 6 39.10 4.98 58.51
C LEU A 6 39.81 4.58 57.21
N ALA A 7 40.78 5.37 56.72
CA ALA A 7 41.46 5.08 55.46
C ALA A 7 42.26 3.78 55.56
N ARG A 8 42.92 3.57 56.70
CA ARG A 8 43.65 2.33 56.97
C ARG A 8 42.74 1.10 57.04
N ILE A 9 41.56 1.24 57.65
CA ILE A 9 40.59 0.13 57.76
C ILE A 9 39.96 -0.19 56.40
N ILE A 10 39.61 0.83 55.61
CA ILE A 10 39.00 0.62 54.28
C ILE A 10 39.97 -0.03 53.31
N ASN A 11 41.26 0.34 53.38
CA ASN A 11 42.29 -0.18 52.48
C ASN A 11 42.97 -1.47 53.00
N SER A 12 42.49 -2.07 54.09
CA SER A 12 43.02 -3.35 54.56
C SER A 12 42.60 -4.52 53.67
N ASP A 13 43.43 -5.56 53.60
CA ASP A 13 43.18 -6.73 52.76
C ASP A 13 41.89 -7.49 53.15
N GLU A 14 41.57 -7.52 54.44
CA GLU A 14 40.34 -8.12 54.97
C GLU A 14 39.08 -7.46 54.38
N VAL A 15 39.11 -6.14 54.21
CA VAL A 15 38.00 -5.38 53.65
C VAL A 15 38.02 -5.45 52.12
N GLN A 16 39.17 -5.18 51.49
CA GLN A 16 39.29 -5.15 50.03
C GLN A 16 39.07 -6.53 49.37
N SER A 17 39.37 -7.64 50.05
CA SER A 17 39.11 -8.99 49.54
C SER A 17 37.62 -9.34 49.42
N VAL A 18 36.77 -8.71 50.23
CA VAL A 18 35.31 -8.93 50.24
C VAL A 18 34.59 -7.86 49.40
N VAL A 19 35.16 -6.66 49.27
CA VAL A 19 34.58 -5.55 48.52
C VAL A 19 34.49 -5.89 47.03
N ARG A 20 33.32 -5.64 46.44
CA ARG A 20 33.12 -5.77 45.00
C ARG A 20 33.83 -4.63 44.25
N PRO A 21 34.41 -4.90 43.07
CA PRO A 21 35.07 -3.87 42.28
C PRO A 21 34.08 -2.75 41.90
N ILE A 22 34.62 -1.53 41.79
CA ILE A 22 33.84 -0.36 41.42
C ILE A 22 33.20 -0.51 40.03
N LYS A 23 31.90 -0.24 39.93
CA LYS A 23 31.19 -0.17 38.66
C LYS A 23 31.46 1.19 38.00
N LYS A 24 32.41 1.21 37.05
CA LYS A 24 32.84 2.45 36.36
C LYS A 24 31.78 3.01 35.41
N GLU A 25 30.91 2.16 34.89
CA GLU A 25 29.91 2.58 33.90
C GLU A 25 28.60 3.00 34.56
N VAL A 26 28.24 4.27 34.39
CA VAL A 26 26.90 4.78 34.73
C VAL A 26 26.05 4.79 33.46
N LYS A 27 25.22 3.76 33.26
CA LYS A 27 24.28 3.71 32.13
C LYS A 27 23.06 4.58 32.44
N ARG A 28 22.92 5.69 31.72
CA ARG A 28 21.71 6.54 31.77
C ARG A 28 20.58 5.91 30.96
N ALA A 29 19.34 6.12 31.41
CA ALA A 29 18.17 5.65 30.68
C ALA A 29 18.07 6.38 29.32
N PRO A 30 17.91 5.66 28.20
CA PRO A 30 17.74 6.28 26.90
C PRO A 30 16.35 6.91 26.77
N MET A 31 16.25 7.99 26.00
CA MET A 31 14.97 8.60 25.64
C MET A 31 14.14 7.63 24.79
N LYS A 32 12.87 7.42 25.17
CA LYS A 32 11.94 6.56 24.43
C LYS A 32 11.46 7.28 23.17
N LYS A 33 11.91 6.83 21.99
CA LYS A 33 11.47 7.36 20.68
C LYS A 33 10.24 6.61 20.18
N ASN A 34 9.29 7.33 19.58
CA ASN A 34 8.09 6.72 18.99
C ASN A 34 8.44 5.90 17.74
N PRO A 35 8.20 4.57 17.70
CA PRO A 35 8.49 3.71 16.54
C PRO A 35 7.72 4.09 15.27
N LEU A 36 6.48 4.56 15.37
CA LEU A 36 5.69 4.94 14.20
C LEU A 36 6.29 6.15 13.46
N LYS A 37 6.98 7.02 14.20
CA LYS A 37 7.66 8.20 13.65
C LYS A 37 9.14 7.96 13.37
N ASN A 38 9.80 7.04 14.08
CA ASN A 38 11.22 6.77 13.93
C ASN A 38 11.46 5.37 13.34
N LEU A 39 11.98 5.34 12.11
CA LEU A 39 12.22 4.09 11.40
C LEU A 39 13.20 3.17 12.14
N ASN A 40 14.29 3.69 12.71
CA ASN A 40 15.29 2.84 13.36
C ASN A 40 14.73 2.12 14.58
N THR A 41 13.87 2.76 15.37
CA THR A 41 13.20 2.08 16.47
C THR A 41 12.12 1.13 15.99
N MET A 42 11.41 1.45 14.89
CA MET A 42 10.49 0.49 14.25
C MET A 42 11.21 -0.76 13.76
N LEU A 43 12.38 -0.62 13.13
CA LEU A 43 13.15 -1.75 12.61
C LEU A 43 13.71 -2.64 13.71
N LYS A 44 14.10 -2.05 14.84
CA LYS A 44 14.49 -2.82 16.04
C LYS A 44 13.31 -3.63 16.60
N LEU A 45 12.10 -3.07 16.56
CA LEU A 45 10.89 -3.73 17.06
C LEU A 45 10.36 -4.78 16.08
N ASN A 46 10.36 -4.44 14.79
CA ASN A 46 9.85 -5.26 13.70
C ASN A 46 10.81 -5.20 12.49
N PRO A 47 11.68 -6.22 12.33
CA PRO A 47 12.61 -6.30 11.20
C PRO A 47 11.90 -6.34 9.84
N TYR A 48 10.71 -6.96 9.77
CA TYR A 48 9.94 -7.08 8.53
C TYR A 48 9.31 -5.78 8.08
N ALA A 49 9.23 -4.76 8.93
CA ALA A 49 8.69 -3.44 8.56
C ALA A 49 9.42 -2.82 7.35
N LYS A 50 10.72 -3.09 7.18
CA LYS A 50 11.49 -2.66 5.99
C LYS A 50 10.96 -3.31 4.71
N THR A 51 10.74 -4.63 4.77
CA THR A 51 10.26 -5.41 3.62
C THR A 51 8.84 -5.03 3.24
N ALA A 52 7.94 -4.93 4.22
CA ALA A 52 6.56 -4.52 4.01
C ALA A 52 6.47 -3.12 3.35
N ARG A 53 7.26 -2.16 3.84
CA ARG A 53 7.33 -0.81 3.25
C ARG A 53 7.84 -0.84 1.81
N ARG A 54 8.87 -1.63 1.52
CA ARG A 54 9.40 -1.78 0.16
C ARG A 54 8.37 -2.39 -0.78
N MET A 55 7.66 -3.44 -0.33
CA MET A 55 6.60 -4.08 -1.12
C MET A 55 5.45 -3.12 -1.42
N ALA A 56 5.05 -2.29 -0.45
CA ALA A 56 4.01 -1.27 -0.64
C ALA A 56 4.40 -0.27 -1.74
N LEU A 57 5.64 0.23 -1.73
CA LEU A 57 6.14 1.17 -2.74
C LEU A 57 6.19 0.54 -4.15
N LEU A 58 6.63 -0.71 -4.25
CA LEU A 58 6.65 -1.42 -5.53
C LEU A 58 5.23 -1.65 -6.08
N ALA A 59 4.30 -2.05 -5.21
CA ALA A 59 2.90 -2.22 -5.57
C ALA A 59 2.24 -0.90 -6.02
N GLU A 60 2.56 0.21 -5.34
CA GLU A 60 2.08 1.55 -5.73
C GLU A 60 2.61 1.95 -7.11
N ALA A 61 3.91 1.79 -7.36
CA ALA A 61 4.50 2.06 -8.66
C ALA A 61 3.86 1.23 -9.79
N GLN A 62 3.59 -0.06 -9.54
CA GLN A 62 2.88 -0.92 -10.49
C GLN A 62 1.43 -0.46 -10.73
N ARG A 63 0.71 -0.07 -9.67
CA ARG A 63 -0.67 0.44 -9.80
C ARG A 63 -0.72 1.71 -10.64
N VAL A 64 0.21 2.63 -10.43
CA VAL A 64 0.30 3.88 -11.20
C VAL A 64 0.55 3.57 -12.68
N LYS A 65 1.51 2.69 -13.00
CA LYS A 65 1.78 2.25 -14.38
C LYS A 65 0.56 1.60 -15.03
N ALA A 66 -0.05 0.63 -14.36
CA ALA A 66 -1.24 -0.06 -14.89
C ALA A 66 -2.43 0.89 -15.09
N LYS A 67 -2.60 1.89 -14.22
CA LYS A 67 -3.63 2.94 -14.39
C LYS A 67 -3.32 3.79 -15.63
N GLN A 68 -2.07 4.18 -15.81
CA GLN A 68 -1.65 4.98 -16.96
C GLN A 68 -1.86 4.21 -18.27
N GLU A 69 -1.43 2.95 -18.36
CA GLU A 69 -1.66 2.11 -19.54
C GLU A 69 -3.14 1.93 -19.89
N LYS A 70 -4.00 1.75 -18.86
CA LYS A 70 -5.46 1.69 -19.05
C LYS A 70 -6.01 3.01 -19.58
N LEU A 71 -5.54 4.15 -19.06
CA LEU A 71 -5.95 5.46 -19.55
C LEU A 71 -5.47 5.69 -20.98
N ASP A 72 -4.25 5.32 -21.32
CA ASP A 72 -3.70 5.48 -22.66
C ASP A 72 -4.43 4.61 -23.67
N LYS A 73 -4.79 3.36 -23.32
CA LYS A 73 -5.67 2.53 -24.15
C LYS A 73 -7.03 3.16 -24.40
N LYS A 74 -7.63 3.81 -23.41
CA LYS A 74 -8.91 4.52 -23.56
C LYS A 74 -8.79 5.83 -24.35
N ARG A 75 -7.64 6.50 -24.24
CA ARG A 75 -7.35 7.78 -24.92
C ARG A 75 -6.90 7.59 -26.35
N LYS A 76 -6.32 6.43 -26.69
CA LYS A 76 -6.04 6.06 -28.08
C LYS A 76 -7.34 6.15 -28.87
N GLN A 77 -7.31 6.99 -29.89
CA GLN A 77 -8.46 7.19 -30.75
C GLN A 77 -8.73 5.87 -31.48
N ILE A 78 -9.94 5.36 -31.29
CA ILE A 78 -10.51 4.27 -32.06
C ILE A 78 -10.47 4.70 -33.55
N PRO A 79 -10.17 3.80 -34.50
CA PRO A 79 -10.18 4.14 -35.92
C PRO A 79 -11.52 4.78 -36.32
N LYS A 80 -11.46 5.78 -37.20
CA LYS A 80 -12.63 6.59 -37.58
C LYS A 80 -13.81 5.74 -38.05
N GLU A 81 -13.53 4.61 -38.67
CA GLU A 81 -14.50 3.62 -39.16
C GLU A 81 -15.26 2.94 -38.01
N GLU A 82 -14.57 2.46 -36.97
CA GLU A 82 -15.20 1.87 -35.78
C GLU A 82 -16.03 2.91 -35.02
N VAL A 83 -15.55 4.15 -34.91
CA VAL A 83 -16.33 5.25 -34.30
C VAL A 83 -17.61 5.54 -35.09
N ALA A 84 -17.52 5.54 -36.43
CA ALA A 84 -18.68 5.73 -37.30
C ALA A 84 -19.68 4.57 -37.18
N ALA A 85 -19.19 3.32 -37.13
CA ALA A 85 -20.02 2.14 -36.94
C ALA A 85 -20.77 2.15 -35.59
N ILE A 86 -20.09 2.51 -34.49
CA ILE A 86 -20.72 2.63 -33.15
C ILE A 86 -21.81 3.71 -33.16
N LYS A 87 -21.53 4.87 -33.76
CA LYS A 87 -22.53 5.96 -33.88
C LYS A 87 -23.70 5.56 -34.77
N ALA A 88 -23.44 4.86 -35.88
CA ALA A 88 -24.46 4.36 -36.79
C ALA A 88 -25.37 3.33 -36.10
N ALA A 89 -24.79 2.38 -35.36
CA ALA A 89 -25.54 1.39 -34.58
C ALA A 89 -26.41 2.06 -33.52
N GLY A 90 -25.87 3.03 -32.78
CA GLY A 90 -26.65 3.81 -31.80
C GLY A 90 -27.81 4.57 -32.45
N LYS A 91 -27.56 5.25 -33.57
CA LYS A 91 -28.59 5.98 -34.33
C LYS A 91 -29.66 5.03 -34.88
N ALA A 92 -29.27 3.87 -35.40
CA ALA A 92 -30.19 2.84 -35.89
C ALA A 92 -31.09 2.33 -34.76
N TRP A 93 -30.52 2.01 -33.60
CA TRP A 93 -31.30 1.57 -32.44
C TRP A 93 -32.31 2.63 -31.99
N TYR A 94 -31.91 3.90 -31.88
CA TYR A 94 -32.85 4.97 -31.54
C TYR A 94 -33.94 5.15 -32.62
N GLN A 95 -33.61 5.04 -33.90
CA GLN A 95 -34.59 5.10 -34.98
C GLN A 95 -35.64 3.98 -34.87
N THR A 96 -35.23 2.75 -34.51
CA THR A 96 -36.18 1.65 -34.30
C THR A 96 -37.16 1.88 -33.14
N MET A 97 -36.86 2.77 -32.20
CA MET A 97 -37.75 3.11 -31.07
C MET A 97 -38.61 4.36 -31.29
N ILE A 98 -38.36 5.12 -32.35
CA ILE A 98 -39.04 6.41 -32.60
C ILE A 98 -40.20 6.28 -33.60
N SER A 99 -40.24 5.22 -34.41
CA SER A 99 -41.31 5.02 -35.39
C SER A 99 -42.13 3.75 -35.08
N ASP A 100 -43.29 3.91 -34.45
CA ASP A 100 -44.39 2.94 -34.56
C ASP A 100 -45.14 3.16 -35.89
N SER A 101 -44.42 3.20 -37.02
CA SER A 101 -45.02 3.27 -38.36
C SER A 101 -44.97 1.89 -39.02
N ASP A 102 -45.89 1.62 -39.94
CA ASP A 102 -46.12 0.34 -40.64
C ASP A 102 -44.85 -0.37 -41.21
N TYR A 103 -43.71 0.32 -41.27
CA TYR A 103 -42.41 -0.25 -41.64
C TYR A 103 -41.75 -1.08 -40.51
N THR A 104 -42.01 -0.80 -39.23
CA THR A 104 -41.48 -1.61 -38.12
C THR A 104 -42.20 -2.95 -37.96
N GLU A 105 -43.39 -3.08 -38.54
CA GLU A 105 -44.14 -4.33 -38.59
C GLU A 105 -43.42 -5.38 -39.45
N PHE A 106 -42.69 -4.99 -40.50
CA PHE A 106 -41.98 -5.93 -41.38
C PHE A 106 -40.75 -6.56 -40.70
N ASP A 107 -39.99 -5.77 -39.93
CA ASP A 107 -38.85 -6.27 -39.13
C ASP A 107 -39.33 -7.20 -38.00
N ASN A 108 -40.45 -6.84 -37.36
CA ASN A 108 -41.09 -7.66 -36.35
C ASN A 108 -41.64 -8.97 -36.94
N PHE A 109 -42.25 -8.92 -38.13
CA PHE A 109 -42.80 -10.08 -38.82
C PHE A 109 -41.71 -11.05 -39.30
N SER A 110 -40.62 -10.54 -39.87
CA SER A 110 -39.43 -11.31 -40.25
C SER A 110 -38.81 -12.03 -39.04
N LYS A 111 -38.66 -11.31 -37.91
CA LYS A 111 -38.18 -11.88 -36.65
C LYS A 111 -39.11 -12.97 -36.12
N TRP A 112 -40.43 -12.82 -36.27
CA TRP A 112 -41.39 -13.80 -35.79
C TRP A 112 -41.41 -15.08 -36.65
N LEU A 113 -41.32 -14.94 -37.98
CA LEU A 113 -41.20 -16.08 -38.90
C LEU A 113 -39.88 -16.86 -38.73
N GLY A 114 -38.79 -16.20 -38.37
CA GLY A 114 -37.49 -16.86 -38.12
C GLY A 114 -37.39 -17.56 -36.76
N VAL A 115 -38.31 -17.30 -35.84
CA VAL A 115 -38.35 -17.90 -34.48
C VAL A 115 -39.36 -19.05 -34.39
N SER A 116 -40.29 -19.17 -35.35
CA SER A 116 -41.38 -20.16 -35.34
C SER A 116 -41.06 -21.49 -36.06
N GLN A 117 -39.80 -21.73 -36.42
CA GLN A 117 -39.30 -23.02 -36.94
C GLN A 117 -38.51 -23.81 -35.89
#